data_AF-A0A7V9NUR0-F1
#
_entry.id   AF-A0A7V9NUR0-F1
#
_cell.length_a   1.000
_cell.length_b   1.000
_cell.length_c   1.000
_cell.angle_alpha   90.00
_cell.angle_beta   90.00
_cell.angle_gamma   90.00
#
_symmetry.space_group_name_H-M   'P 1'
#
loop_
_entity.id
_entity.type
_entity.pdbx_description
1 polymer ?
#
loop_
_entity_poly.entity_id
_entity_poly.type
_entity_poly.pdbx_seq_one_letter_code
_entity_poly.pdbx_strand_id
1 'polypeptide(L)'
;MTSILREARGRAGLTQAELAERSGVAQSTISAYESGKRDPGWRLLGRLVQAAGYEVVLLSRRPTPEQTGLILLGLWEFADMLPKHDRRGELPPPRKLRG
;
A
#
# COMPACT_ATOMS: atom_id res chain seq x y z
N MET A 1 5.42 12.85 -3.86
CA MET A 1 5.71 11.40 -3.77
C MET A 1 6.00 10.88 -5.17
N THR A 2 7.12 10.19 -5.38
CA THR A 2 7.44 9.55 -6.66
C THR A 2 6.68 8.24 -6.74
N SER A 3 5.71 8.07 -7.65
CA SER A 3 5.00 6.80 -7.78
C SER A 3 5.91 5.74 -8.39
N ILE A 4 5.69 4.47 -8.03
CA ILE A 4 6.42 3.30 -8.60
C ILE A 4 6.38 3.31 -10.13
N LEU A 5 5.26 3.74 -10.71
CA LEU A 5 5.09 3.87 -12.15
C LEU A 5 6.09 4.86 -12.78
N ARG A 6 6.21 6.06 -12.19
CA ARG A 6 7.14 7.08 -12.67
C ARG A 6 8.59 6.61 -12.59
N GLU A 7 8.91 5.88 -11.53
CA GLU A 7 10.24 5.33 -11.33
C GLU A 7 10.57 4.24 -12.36
N ALA A 8 9.69 3.26 -12.55
CA ALA A 8 9.87 2.21 -13.56
C ALA A 8 10.03 2.82 -14.97
N ARG A 9 9.18 3.78 -15.33
CA ARG A 9 9.29 4.50 -16.61
C ARG A 9 10.63 5.22 -16.75
N GLY A 10 11.05 5.95 -15.70
CA GLY A 10 12.30 6.71 -15.69
C GLY A 10 13.52 5.81 -15.84
N ARG A 11 13.55 4.66 -15.14
CA ARG A 11 14.64 3.68 -15.24
C ARG A 11 14.69 2.99 -16.62
N ALA A 12 13.54 2.82 -17.26
CA ALA A 12 13.45 2.33 -18.64
C ALA A 12 13.84 3.37 -19.71
N GLY A 13 14.12 4.63 -19.31
CA GLY A 13 14.43 5.71 -20.25
C GLY A 13 13.24 6.17 -21.11
N LEU A 14 12.01 5.84 -20.71
CA LEU A 14 10.81 6.11 -21.50
C LEU A 14 10.21 7.48 -21.15
N THR A 15 9.66 8.16 -22.13
CA THR A 15 8.71 9.26 -21.98
C THR A 15 7.33 8.74 -21.60
N GLN A 16 6.45 9.63 -21.11
CA GLN A 16 5.06 9.24 -20.82
C GLN A 16 4.30 8.83 -22.09
N ALA A 17 4.67 9.39 -23.25
CA ALA A 17 4.06 9.05 -24.53
C ALA A 17 4.47 7.66 -25.01
N GLU A 18 5.76 7.30 -24.87
CA GLU A 18 6.23 5.96 -25.24
C GLU A 18 5.64 4.88 -24.32
N LEU A 19 5.50 5.16 -23.02
CA LEU A 19 4.82 4.23 -22.12
C LEU A 19 3.33 4.09 -22.45
N ALA A 20 2.67 5.18 -22.85
CA ALA A 20 1.29 5.18 -23.30
C ALA A 20 1.10 4.26 -24.52
N GLU A 21 1.97 4.44 -25.52
CA GLU A 21 1.97 3.62 -26.73
C GLU A 21 2.19 2.14 -26.41
N ARG A 22 3.22 1.81 -25.60
CA ARG A 22 3.51 0.43 -25.22
C ARG A 22 2.40 -0.24 -24.41
N SER A 23 1.69 0.52 -23.58
CA SER A 23 0.66 -0.01 -22.68
C SER A 23 -0.76 0.04 -23.24
N GLY A 24 -1.00 0.78 -24.33
CA GLY A 24 -2.33 1.07 -24.86
C GLY A 24 -3.17 1.99 -23.97
N VAL A 25 -2.54 2.70 -23.02
CA VAL A 25 -3.19 3.64 -22.10
C VAL A 25 -2.92 5.07 -22.56
N ALA A 26 -3.90 5.96 -22.48
CA ALA A 26 -3.69 7.36 -22.84
C ALA A 26 -2.57 8.03 -22.01
N GLN A 27 -1.74 8.86 -22.64
CA GLN A 27 -0.65 9.59 -21.96
C GLN A 27 -1.16 10.49 -20.82
N SER A 28 -2.33 11.12 -20.98
CA SER A 28 -2.98 11.92 -19.94
C SER A 28 -3.34 11.09 -18.71
N THR A 29 -3.72 9.83 -18.90
CA THR A 29 -3.99 8.86 -17.83
C THR A 29 -2.70 8.50 -17.08
N ILE A 30 -1.59 8.28 -17.79
CA ILE A 30 -0.28 8.05 -17.18
C ILE A 30 0.15 9.28 -16.36
N SER A 31 0.01 10.48 -16.91
CA SER A 31 0.32 11.73 -16.21
C SER A 31 -0.50 11.90 -14.92
N ALA A 32 -1.80 11.53 -14.94
CA ALA A 32 -2.64 11.55 -13.75
C ALA A 32 -2.17 10.57 -12.66
N TYR A 33 -1.69 9.39 -13.05
CA TYR A 33 -1.13 8.42 -12.11
C TYR A 33 0.25 8.84 -11.57
N GLU A 34 1.13 9.37 -12.41
CA GLU A 34 2.47 9.82 -12.00
C GLU A 34 2.45 11.08 -11.12
N SER A 35 1.41 11.90 -11.24
CA SER A 35 1.17 13.07 -10.39
C SER A 35 0.38 12.76 -9.12
N GLY A 36 -0.14 11.52 -8.96
CA GLY A 36 -0.97 11.13 -7.82
C GLY A 36 -2.39 11.68 -7.86
N LYS A 37 -2.84 12.28 -8.96
CA LYS A 37 -4.23 12.74 -9.13
C LYS A 37 -5.22 11.57 -9.19
N ARG A 38 -4.75 10.40 -9.59
CA ARG A 38 -5.48 9.14 -9.57
C ARG A 38 -4.55 8.05 -9.08
N ASP A 39 -5.13 7.01 -8.48
CA ASP A 39 -4.41 5.79 -8.17
C ASP A 39 -4.78 4.69 -9.17
N PRO A 40 -3.79 4.04 -9.81
CA PRO A 40 -4.07 2.87 -10.62
C PRO A 40 -4.39 1.67 -9.70
N GLY A 41 -5.46 0.95 -10.02
CA GLY A 41 -5.67 -0.37 -9.40
C GLY A 41 -4.51 -1.32 -9.72
N TRP A 42 -4.29 -2.32 -8.86
CA TRP A 42 -3.13 -3.22 -8.93
C TRP A 42 -2.94 -3.87 -10.32
N ARG A 43 -4.01 -4.26 -11.01
CA ARG A 43 -3.94 -4.87 -12.34
C ARG A 43 -3.36 -3.90 -13.37
N LEU A 44 -3.85 -2.66 -13.35
CA LEU A 44 -3.42 -1.64 -14.30
C LEU A 44 -1.99 -1.22 -14.02
N LEU A 45 -1.63 -1.04 -12.75
CA LEU A 45 -0.25 -0.77 -12.35
C LEU A 45 0.69 -1.87 -12.84
N GLY A 46 0.33 -3.15 -12.64
CA GLY A 46 1.10 -4.29 -13.12
C GLY A 46 1.32 -4.26 -14.63
N ARG A 47 0.27 -4.01 -15.43
CA ARG A 47 0.38 -3.90 -16.90
C ARG A 47 1.28 -2.75 -17.34
N LEU A 48 1.18 -1.60 -16.68
CA LEU A 48 1.99 -0.43 -16.99
C LEU A 48 3.47 -0.67 -16.64
N VAL A 49 3.76 -1.31 -15.50
CA VAL A 49 5.13 -1.67 -15.11
C VAL A 49 5.72 -2.72 -16.06
N GLN A 50 4.92 -3.69 -16.50
CA GLN A 50 5.32 -4.65 -17.54
C GLN A 50 5.61 -3.98 -18.88
N ALA A 51 4.81 -3.00 -19.30
CA ALA A 51 5.06 -2.23 -20.52
C ALA A 51 6.36 -1.40 -20.44
N ALA A 52 6.81 -1.05 -19.22
CA ALA A 52 8.11 -0.45 -18.97
C ALA A 52 9.26 -1.48 -18.90
N GLY A 53 8.99 -2.78 -19.03
CA GLY A 53 10.00 -3.85 -19.01
C GLY A 53 10.32 -4.40 -17.63
N TYR A 54 9.47 -4.16 -16.63
CA TYR A 54 9.67 -4.63 -15.26
C TYR A 54 8.57 -5.60 -14.81
N GLU A 55 8.88 -6.41 -13.81
CA GLU A 55 7.91 -7.27 -13.14
C GLU A 55 7.54 -6.69 -11.77
N VAL A 56 6.26 -6.81 -11.39
CA VAL A 56 5.79 -6.44 -10.04
C VAL A 56 5.84 -7.67 -9.15
N VAL A 57 6.69 -7.64 -8.13
CA VAL A 57 6.77 -8.68 -7.10
C VAL A 57 6.14 -8.17 -5.81
N LEU A 58 5.13 -8.90 -5.31
CA LEU A 58 4.51 -8.61 -4.03
C LEU A 58 5.14 -9.49 -2.95
N LEU A 59 5.86 -8.88 -2.01
CA LEU A 59 6.45 -9.60 -0.87
C LEU A 59 5.63 -9.31 0.39
N SER A 60 5.01 -10.35 0.93
CA SER A 60 4.37 -10.27 2.24
C SER A 60 5.41 -10.59 3.31
N ARG A 61 5.82 -9.57 4.08
CA ARG A 61 6.71 -9.75 5.23
C ARG A 61 5.89 -9.57 6.50
N ARG A 62 5.93 -10.55 7.41
CA ARG A 62 5.46 -10.32 8.77
C ARG A 62 6.40 -9.32 9.45
N PRO A 63 5.91 -8.20 9.99
CA PRO A 63 6.75 -7.33 10.79
C PRO A 63 7.29 -8.12 11.98
N THR A 64 8.58 -7.97 12.28
CA THR A 64 9.17 -8.64 13.45
C THR A 64 8.69 -7.97 14.75
N PRO A 65 8.77 -8.65 15.90
CA PRO A 65 8.45 -8.04 17.19
C PRO A 65 9.24 -6.75 17.45
N GLU A 66 10.53 -6.66 17.07
CA GLU A 66 11.29 -5.41 17.20
C GLU A 66 10.75 -4.26 16.31
N GLN A 67 10.14 -4.57 15.16
CA GLN A 67 9.48 -3.58 14.30
C GLN A 67 8.08 -3.19 14.81
N THR A 68 7.45 -4.09 15.57
CA THR A 68 6.12 -3.89 16.18
C THR A 68 6.22 -3.17 17.53
N GLY A 69 7.36 -3.26 18.21
CA GLY A 69 7.61 -2.61 19.50
C GLY A 69 7.42 -1.09 19.47
N LEU A 70 7.77 -0.42 18.37
CA LEU A 70 7.51 1.01 18.20
C LEU A 70 6.01 1.34 18.12
N ILE A 71 5.20 0.44 17.54
CA ILE A 71 3.74 0.60 17.45
C ILE A 71 3.12 0.40 18.84
N LEU A 72 3.60 -0.59 19.62
CA LEU A 72 3.11 -0.85 20.98
C LEU A 72 3.56 0.20 22.01
N LEU A 73 4.77 0.75 21.88
CA LEU A 73 5.26 1.82 22.75
C LEU A 73 4.47 3.13 22.57
N GLY A 74 4.03 3.45 21.34
CA GLY A 74 3.13 4.57 21.10
C GLY A 74 1.68 4.30 21.53
N LEU A 75 1.23 3.04 21.49
CA LEU A 75 -0.15 2.67 21.86
C LEU A 75 -0.46 2.90 23.34
N TRP A 76 0.53 2.83 24.23
CA TRP A 76 0.35 3.18 25.65
C TRP A 76 0.12 4.69 25.86
N GLU A 77 0.78 5.55 25.09
CA GLU A 77 0.54 7.00 25.12
C GLU A 77 -0.85 7.38 24.56
N PHE A 78 -1.36 6.60 23.60
CA PHE A 78 -2.71 6.79 23.04
C PHE A 78 -3.83 6.08 23.81
N ALA A 79 -3.52 5.18 24.74
CA ALA A 79 -4.52 4.44 25.52
C ALA A 79 -5.44 5.39 26.32
N ASP A 80 -4.90 6.52 26.77
CA ASP A 80 -5.65 7.56 27.49
C ASP A 80 -6.52 8.44 26.56
N MET A 81 -6.28 8.41 25.24
CA MET A 81 -7.05 9.14 24.22
C MET A 81 -8.17 8.31 23.59
N LEU A 82 -8.19 6.99 23.82
CA LEU A 82 -9.28 6.15 23.33
C LEU A 82 -10.57 6.49 24.08
N PRO A 83 -11.69 6.77 23.37
CA PRO A 83 -12.97 6.95 24.03
C PRO A 83 -13.28 5.70 24.86
N LYS A 84 -13.50 5.87 26.16
CA LYS A 84 -13.85 4.77 27.06
C LYS A 84 -15.03 4.02 26.47
N HIS A 85 -14.81 2.78 26.03
CA HIS A 85 -15.89 1.92 25.57
C HIS A 85 -16.96 1.85 26.68
N ASP A 86 -18.17 2.29 26.36
CA ASP A 86 -19.35 2.02 27.20
C ASP A 86 -19.52 0.49 27.27
N ARG A 87 -19.52 -0.07 28.48
CA ARG A 87 -19.47 -1.51 28.80
C ARG A 87 -20.68 -2.33 28.33
N ARG A 88 -21.48 -1.84 27.38
CA ARG A 88 -22.72 -2.49 26.91
C ARG A 88 -22.51 -3.60 25.88
N GLY A 89 -21.28 -4.03 25.64
CA GLY A 89 -20.95 -5.08 24.67
C GLY A 89 -19.69 -5.88 24.99
N GLU A 90 -19.37 -6.08 26.28
CA GLU A 90 -18.24 -6.93 26.67
C GLU A 90 -18.42 -8.36 26.11
N LEU A 91 -17.42 -8.82 25.36
CA LEU A 91 -17.29 -10.23 25.02
C LEU A 91 -17.19 -11.03 26.32
N PRO A 92 -17.92 -12.16 26.45
CA PRO A 92 -17.89 -12.94 27.67
C PRO A 92 -16.45 -13.38 27.99
N PRO A 93 -16.07 -13.41 29.28
CA PRO A 93 -14.72 -13.81 29.65
C PRO A 93 -14.41 -15.22 29.11
N PRO A 94 -13.16 -15.49 28.71
CA PRO A 94 -12.80 -16.76 28.10
C PRO A 94 -13.13 -17.92 29.05
N ARG A 95 -13.89 -18.90 28.55
CA ARG A 95 -14.24 -20.11 29.30
C ARG A 95 -12.96 -20.81 29.72
N LYS A 96 -12.76 -21.01 31.02
CA LYS A 96 -11.70 -21.88 31.53
C LYS A 96 -11.96 -23.29 30.98
N LEU A 97 -11.02 -23.79 30.18
CA LEU A 97 -11.00 -25.20 29.81
C LEU A 97 -10.81 -25.98 31.12
N ARG A 98 -11.82 -26.77 31.49
CA ARG A 98 -11.71 -27.71 32.61
C ARG A 98 -10.62 -28.73 32.25
N GLY A 99 -9.57 -28.75 33.07
CA GLY A 99 -8.78 -29.96 33.30
C GLY A 99 -9.54 -30.93 34.18
#